data_AF-A0A450ZK93-F1
#
_entry.id   AF-A0A450ZK93-F1
#
_cell.length_a   1.000
_cell.length_b   1.000
_cell.length_c   1.000
_cell.angle_alpha   90.00
_cell.angle_beta   90.00
_cell.angle_gamma   90.00
#
_symmetry.space_group_name_H-M   'P 1'
#
loop_
_entity.id
_entity.type
_entity.pdbx_description
1 polymer ?
#
loop_
_entity_poly.entity_id
_entity_poly.type
_entity_poly.pdbx_seq_one_letter_code
_entity_poly.pdbx_strand_id
1 'polypeptide(L)'
;MSKFYFRNDALLPGLRELYEKRRKTIENLKRIYESSLPVLSSIVFGDMSQELEIGSLQKALKEIDMQIAVLVKHEHLNHLQSVLKDFKEHYPDPDRHVFVMMKFPKGDLKLKKDQILDAIFKKIEDVCQKKFGLIAIRADKLHVAHNSIWENAQVHALGCSYGIAILESKYTNEFNPNVAMEAGFMEAIGHQVLLLVEETFSHDRADIHGRLRKPFRWGNSEDELGTIDKSITEWLDNQKVARKPGSC
;
A
#
# COMPACT_ATOMS: atom_id res chain seq x y z
N MET A 1 -30.66 26.52 -0.04
CA MET A 1 -29.48 26.10 -0.84
C MET A 1 -28.22 26.64 -0.17
N SER A 2 -27.54 25.81 0.61
CA SER A 2 -26.29 26.19 1.28
C SER A 2 -25.14 26.15 0.27
N LYS A 3 -24.50 27.30 0.00
CA LYS A 3 -23.24 27.36 -0.74
C LYS A 3 -22.15 26.86 0.22
N PHE A 4 -21.67 25.63 0.01
CA PHE A 4 -20.41 25.16 0.59
C PHE A 4 -19.26 25.98 0.01
N TYR A 5 -18.90 27.07 0.68
CA TYR A 5 -17.61 27.74 0.48
C TYR A 5 -16.54 26.89 1.17
N PHE A 6 -15.85 26.04 0.39
CA PHE A 6 -14.58 25.48 0.84
C PHE A 6 -13.62 26.64 1.10
N ARG A 7 -13.12 26.78 2.34
CA ARG A 7 -12.05 27.74 2.66
C ARG A 7 -10.78 27.29 1.93
N ASN A 8 -10.31 28.09 0.98
CA ASN A 8 -9.13 27.80 0.14
C ASN A 8 -7.80 27.66 0.90
N ASP A 9 -7.75 28.07 2.17
CA ASP A 9 -6.51 28.15 2.95
C ASP A 9 -6.14 26.84 3.67
N ALA A 10 -6.99 25.82 3.60
CA ALA A 10 -6.77 24.53 4.26
C ALA A 10 -6.55 23.36 3.28
N LEU A 11 -6.47 23.61 1.97
CA LEU A 11 -6.23 22.56 0.99
C LEU A 11 -4.74 22.20 0.97
N LEU A 12 -4.44 20.91 1.14
CA LEU A 12 -3.11 20.32 0.95
C LEU A 12 -2.44 20.88 -0.33
N PRO A 13 -1.13 21.17 -0.32
CA PRO A 13 -0.43 21.68 -1.50
C PRO A 13 -0.68 20.85 -2.78
N GLY A 14 -0.69 19.51 -2.66
CA GLY A 14 -1.00 18.61 -3.78
C GLY A 14 -2.47 18.63 -4.21
N LEU A 15 -3.42 18.79 -3.28
CA LEU A 15 -4.83 19.00 -3.63
C LEU A 15 -5.04 20.33 -4.33
N ARG A 16 -4.38 21.40 -3.88
CA ARG A 16 -4.43 22.72 -4.51
C ARG A 16 -3.92 22.66 -5.94
N GLU A 17 -2.78 22.00 -6.17
CA GLU A 17 -2.23 21.80 -7.52
C GLU A 17 -3.21 21.02 -8.42
N LEU A 18 -3.81 19.94 -7.91
CA LEU A 18 -4.77 19.15 -8.67
C LEU A 18 -6.06 19.92 -8.94
N TYR A 19 -6.58 20.70 -8.00
CA TYR A 19 -7.74 21.57 -8.22
C TYR A 19 -7.44 22.66 -9.26
N GLU A 20 -6.23 23.24 -9.27
CA GLU A 20 -5.80 24.17 -10.32
C GLU A 20 -5.70 23.49 -11.69
N LYS A 21 -5.08 22.30 -11.75
CA LYS A 21 -4.98 21.51 -12.97
C LYS A 21 -6.37 21.16 -13.51
N ARG A 22 -7.27 20.71 -12.63
CA ARG A 22 -8.69 20.44 -12.94
C ARG A 22 -9.39 21.67 -13.51
N ARG A 23 -9.23 22.83 -12.87
CA ARG A 23 -9.84 24.10 -13.30
C ARG A 23 -9.39 24.47 -14.71
N LYS A 24 -8.08 24.43 -14.97
CA LYS A 24 -7.51 24.72 -16.31
C LYS A 24 -8.03 23.75 -17.37
N THR A 25 -8.14 22.46 -17.07
CA THR A 25 -8.71 21.46 -18.01
C THR A 25 -10.17 21.78 -18.34
N ILE A 26 -10.99 22.16 -17.34
CA ILE A 26 -12.38 22.57 -17.56
C ILE A 26 -12.46 23.87 -18.38
N GLU A 27 -11.60 24.85 -18.11
CA GLU A 27 -11.52 26.10 -18.88
C GLU A 27 -11.17 25.84 -20.35
N ASN A 28 -10.24 24.92 -20.62
CA ASN A 28 -9.90 24.53 -21.99
C ASN A 28 -11.06 23.83 -22.70
N LEU A 29 -11.74 22.89 -22.03
CA LEU A 29 -12.96 22.27 -22.58
C LEU A 29 -14.02 23.33 -22.90
N LYS A 30 -14.26 24.25 -21.97
CA LYS A 30 -15.21 25.35 -22.15
C LYS A 30 -14.84 26.22 -23.35
N ARG A 31 -13.56 26.56 -23.52
CA ARG A 31 -13.08 27.34 -24.67
C ARG A 31 -13.36 26.62 -26.00
N ILE A 32 -13.12 25.32 -26.08
CA ILE A 32 -13.41 24.53 -27.29
C ILE A 32 -14.91 24.58 -27.59
N TYR A 33 -15.76 24.28 -26.60
CA TYR A 33 -17.23 24.35 -26.77
C TYR A 33 -17.72 25.75 -27.18
N GLU A 34 -17.18 26.81 -26.57
CA GLU A 34 -17.51 28.20 -26.91
C GLU A 34 -17.02 28.62 -28.30
N SER A 35 -15.88 28.08 -28.76
CA SER A 35 -15.39 28.31 -30.12
C SER A 35 -16.15 27.53 -31.20
N SER A 36 -16.78 26.41 -30.82
CA SER A 36 -17.58 25.57 -31.73
C SER A 36 -19.05 26.01 -31.81
N LEU A 37 -19.53 26.78 -30.83
CA LEU A 37 -20.89 27.34 -30.76
C LEU A 37 -21.29 28.21 -31.98
N PRO A 38 -20.42 29.08 -32.54
CA PRO A 38 -20.70 29.86 -33.75
C PRO A 38 -20.70 29.04 -35.04
N VAL A 39 -20.13 27.82 -35.05
CA VAL A 39 -20.01 26.96 -36.24
C VAL A 39 -21.25 26.06 -36.38
N LEU A 40 -21.89 25.68 -35.27
CA LEU A 40 -23.08 24.82 -35.28
C LEU A 40 -24.34 25.48 -35.88
N SER A 41 -24.38 26.81 -36.02
CA SER A 41 -25.46 27.51 -36.72
C SER A 41 -25.33 27.47 -38.26
N SER A 42 -24.18 27.02 -38.78
CA SER A 42 -23.92 26.95 -40.21
C SER A 42 -22.92 25.83 -40.52
N ILE A 43 -23.48 24.67 -40.91
CA ILE A 43 -22.83 23.51 -41.54
C ILE A 43 -22.15 22.52 -40.56
N VAL A 44 -22.75 21.32 -40.51
CA VAL A 44 -22.27 20.13 -39.80
C VAL A 44 -21.14 19.48 -40.60
N PHE A 45 -19.90 19.80 -40.24
CA PHE A 45 -18.78 18.87 -40.36
C PHE A 45 -18.00 18.95 -39.05
N GLY A 46 -18.14 17.93 -38.20
CA GLY A 46 -17.36 17.82 -36.98
C GLY A 46 -15.88 17.78 -37.32
N ASP A 47 -15.12 18.75 -36.83
CA ASP A 47 -13.66 18.73 -36.96
C ASP A 47 -13.12 17.59 -36.09
N MET A 48 -12.70 16.50 -36.76
CA MET A 48 -12.08 15.33 -36.13
C MET A 48 -10.95 15.69 -35.17
N SER A 49 -10.26 16.83 -35.39
CA SER A 49 -9.23 17.32 -34.48
C SER A 49 -9.80 17.78 -33.13
N GLN A 50 -10.96 18.47 -33.13
CA GLN A 50 -11.62 18.94 -31.92
C GLN A 50 -12.20 17.77 -31.11
N GLU A 51 -12.77 16.77 -31.77
CA GLU A 51 -13.29 15.57 -31.08
C GLU A 51 -12.17 14.79 -30.38
N LEU A 52 -10.99 14.65 -31.03
CA LEU A 52 -9.83 13.99 -30.44
C LEU A 52 -9.28 14.77 -29.23
N GLU A 53 -9.25 16.10 -29.33
CA GLU A 53 -8.82 16.99 -28.24
C GLU A 53 -9.78 16.94 -27.05
N ILE A 54 -11.10 16.98 -27.29
CA ILE A 54 -12.14 16.81 -26.26
C ILE A 54 -11.97 15.46 -25.55
N GLY A 55 -11.78 14.37 -26.30
CA GLY A 55 -11.56 13.04 -25.72
C GLY A 55 -10.32 12.98 -24.82
N SER A 56 -9.23 13.62 -25.24
CA SER A 56 -7.99 13.73 -24.44
C SER A 56 -8.22 14.52 -23.14
N LEU A 57 -8.90 15.67 -23.23
CA LEU A 57 -9.20 16.52 -22.07
C LEU A 57 -10.17 15.85 -21.09
N GLN A 58 -11.18 15.11 -21.57
CA GLN A 58 -12.08 14.32 -20.73
C GLN A 58 -11.34 13.20 -19.99
N LYS A 59 -10.42 12.51 -20.67
CA LYS A 59 -9.56 11.49 -20.05
C LYS A 59 -8.70 12.12 -18.94
N ALA A 60 -8.06 13.25 -19.23
CA ALA A 60 -7.25 13.97 -18.24
C ALA A 60 -8.08 14.42 -17.03
N LEU A 61 -9.31 14.91 -17.25
CA LEU A 61 -10.20 15.33 -16.17
C LEU A 61 -10.56 14.15 -15.25
N LYS A 62 -10.89 12.99 -15.83
CA LYS A 62 -11.20 11.76 -15.07
C LYS A 62 -10.01 11.31 -14.23
N GLU A 63 -8.80 11.41 -14.77
CA GLU A 63 -7.57 11.05 -14.06
C GLU A 63 -7.30 12.00 -12.88
N ILE A 64 -7.49 13.31 -13.08
CA ILE A 64 -7.36 14.32 -12.00
C ILE A 64 -8.42 14.09 -10.92
N ASP A 65 -9.68 13.83 -11.27
CA ASP A 65 -10.76 13.55 -10.32
C ASP A 65 -10.47 12.30 -9.49
N MET A 66 -9.88 11.27 -10.11
CA MET A 66 -9.44 10.07 -9.40
C MET A 66 -8.30 10.37 -8.42
N GLN A 67 -7.31 11.19 -8.81
CA GLN A 67 -6.21 11.61 -7.92
C GLN A 67 -6.72 12.44 -6.74
N ILE A 68 -7.66 13.36 -6.97
CA ILE A 68 -8.32 14.15 -5.91
C ILE A 68 -9.06 13.22 -4.96
N ALA A 69 -9.86 12.28 -5.47
CA ALA A 69 -10.60 11.34 -4.64
C ALA A 69 -9.68 10.48 -3.77
N VAL A 70 -8.52 10.07 -4.29
CA VAL A 70 -7.49 9.36 -3.51
C VAL A 70 -6.94 10.27 -2.41
N LEU A 71 -6.52 11.50 -2.71
CA LEU A 71 -5.96 12.40 -1.71
C LEU A 71 -6.96 12.77 -0.60
N VAL A 72 -8.22 13.03 -0.96
CA VAL A 72 -9.28 13.31 0.02
C VAL A 72 -9.50 12.12 0.95
N LYS A 73 -9.47 10.88 0.42
CA LYS A 73 -9.58 9.67 1.26
C LYS A 73 -8.47 9.57 2.32
N HIS A 74 -7.30 10.13 2.06
CA HIS A 74 -6.14 10.05 2.94
C HIS A 74 -5.81 11.36 3.67
N GLU A 75 -6.68 12.37 3.61
CA GLU A 75 -6.44 13.67 4.26
C GLU A 75 -6.16 13.55 5.77
N HIS A 76 -6.83 12.60 6.43
CA HIS A 76 -6.63 12.30 7.84
C HIS A 76 -5.21 11.81 8.18
N LEU A 77 -4.44 11.33 7.20
CA LEU A 77 -3.06 10.84 7.35
C LEU A 77 -2.00 11.92 7.15
N ASN A 78 -2.40 13.18 6.88
CA ASN A 78 -1.46 14.26 6.58
C ASN A 78 -0.46 14.58 7.69
N HIS A 79 -0.85 14.35 8.93
CA HIS A 79 0.04 14.50 10.08
C HIS A 79 1.27 13.59 10.01
N LEU A 80 1.23 12.53 9.18
CA LEU A 80 2.35 11.61 8.96
C LEU A 80 3.28 12.05 7.82
N GLN A 81 3.01 13.14 7.09
CA GLN A 81 3.80 13.51 5.91
C GLN A 81 5.29 13.76 6.20
N SER A 82 5.60 14.42 7.32
CA SER A 82 7.00 14.64 7.73
C SER A 82 7.69 13.31 8.02
N VAL A 83 7.05 12.44 8.81
CA VAL A 83 7.59 11.14 9.18
C VAL A 83 7.72 10.21 7.96
N LEU A 84 6.77 10.26 7.03
CA LEU A 84 6.84 9.51 5.78
C LEU A 84 7.97 10.00 4.88
N LYS A 85 8.32 11.29 4.93
CA LYS A 85 9.49 11.81 4.21
C LYS A 85 10.77 11.18 4.77
N ASP A 86 10.93 11.17 6.08
CA ASP A 86 12.10 10.59 6.75
C ASP A 86 12.21 9.07 6.48
N PHE A 87 11.08 8.37 6.40
CA PHE A 87 11.04 6.97 5.96
C PHE A 87 11.56 6.84 4.52
N LYS A 88 11.11 7.69 3.60
CA LYS A 88 11.52 7.68 2.19
C LYS A 88 13.00 8.02 1.98
N GLU A 89 13.62 8.76 2.90
CA GLU A 89 15.08 8.99 2.86
C GLU A 89 15.87 7.69 3.10
N HIS A 90 15.35 6.79 3.92
CA HIS A 90 15.94 5.45 4.15
C HIS A 90 15.50 4.44 3.08
N TYR A 91 14.26 4.57 2.62
CA TYR A 91 13.56 3.61 1.76
C TYR A 91 12.89 4.37 0.59
N PRO A 92 13.65 4.74 -0.46
CA PRO A 92 13.18 5.67 -1.50
C PRO A 92 12.21 5.07 -2.52
N ASP A 93 12.20 3.75 -2.69
CA ASP A 93 11.42 3.05 -3.73
C ASP A 93 10.29 2.19 -3.13
N PRO A 94 9.10 2.77 -2.87
CA PRO A 94 8.01 2.09 -2.16
C PRO A 94 7.54 0.80 -2.85
N ASP A 95 7.66 0.73 -4.18
CA ASP A 95 7.27 -0.42 -4.99
C ASP A 95 8.18 -1.63 -4.78
N ARG A 96 9.32 -1.43 -4.12
CA ARG A 96 10.26 -2.47 -3.76
C ARG A 96 10.17 -2.90 -2.31
N HIS A 97 9.30 -2.29 -1.49
CA HIS A 97 9.25 -2.57 -0.06
C HIS A 97 8.07 -3.44 0.34
N VAL A 98 8.33 -4.35 1.27
CA VAL A 98 7.34 -5.26 1.85
C VAL A 98 7.28 -5.04 3.35
N PHE A 99 6.16 -4.55 3.86
CA PHE A 99 5.99 -4.40 5.31
C PHE A 99 5.65 -5.75 5.94
N VAL A 100 6.51 -6.22 6.85
CA VAL A 100 6.33 -7.47 7.59
C VAL A 100 5.74 -7.17 8.97
N MET A 101 4.48 -7.58 9.14
CA MET A 101 3.68 -7.42 10.35
C MET A 101 3.75 -8.72 11.15
N MET A 102 4.46 -8.71 12.28
CA MET A 102 4.64 -9.88 13.13
C MET A 102 4.90 -9.48 14.58
N LYS A 103 4.78 -10.43 15.52
CA LYS A 103 5.27 -10.20 16.89
C LYS A 103 6.78 -9.98 16.88
N PHE A 104 7.25 -9.04 17.72
CA PHE A 104 8.67 -8.83 17.92
C PHE A 104 9.21 -9.78 18.99
N PRO A 105 10.44 -10.28 18.82
CA PRO A 105 11.16 -10.95 19.91
C PRO A 105 11.19 -10.06 21.16
N LYS A 106 11.12 -10.66 22.35
CA LYS A 106 11.26 -9.92 23.62
C LYS A 106 12.72 -9.53 23.90
N GLY A 107 13.65 -9.98 23.05
CA GLY A 107 15.06 -9.61 23.11
C GLY A 107 15.91 -10.58 23.93
N ASP A 108 15.34 -11.71 24.37
CA ASP A 108 16.10 -12.78 25.01
C ASP A 108 16.33 -13.90 23.99
N LEU A 109 17.42 -13.79 23.23
CA LEU A 109 17.82 -14.77 22.21
C LEU A 109 18.09 -16.18 22.77
N LYS A 110 18.08 -16.37 24.09
CA LYS A 110 18.11 -17.70 24.73
C LYS A 110 16.74 -18.39 24.68
N LEU A 111 15.65 -17.64 24.45
CA LEU A 111 14.33 -18.20 24.25
C LEU A 111 14.23 -18.75 22.81
N LYS A 112 14.06 -20.07 22.70
CA LYS A 112 13.85 -20.77 21.43
C LYS A 112 12.79 -20.11 20.53
N LYS A 113 11.76 -19.48 21.15
CA LYS A 113 10.69 -18.79 20.42
C LYS A 113 11.13 -17.48 19.76
N ASP A 114 12.03 -16.72 20.39
CA ASP A 114 12.61 -15.50 19.80
C ASP A 114 13.47 -15.87 18.58
N GLN A 115 14.26 -16.95 18.69
CA GLN A 115 15.04 -17.49 17.58
C GLN A 115 14.18 -17.92 16.38
N ILE A 116 13.01 -18.50 16.64
CA ILE A 116 12.06 -18.90 15.59
C ILE A 116 11.47 -17.66 14.89
N LEU A 117 11.06 -16.62 15.64
CA LEU A 117 10.57 -15.38 15.02
C LEU A 117 11.63 -14.73 14.12
N ASP A 118 12.89 -14.66 14.57
CA ASP A 118 13.96 -14.10 13.74
C ASP A 118 14.29 -14.97 12.52
N ALA A 119 14.23 -16.31 12.65
CA ALA A 119 14.40 -17.22 11.52
C ALA A 119 13.28 -17.06 10.47
N ILE A 120 12.03 -16.91 10.94
CA ILE A 120 10.86 -16.63 10.08
C ILE A 120 11.08 -15.31 9.34
N PHE A 121 11.42 -14.22 10.05
CA PHE A 121 11.66 -12.93 9.44
C PHE A 121 12.78 -12.98 8.40
N LYS A 122 13.92 -13.60 8.75
CA LYS A 122 15.06 -13.75 7.84
C LYS A 122 14.71 -14.56 6.60
N LYS A 123 13.87 -15.60 6.74
CA LYS A 123 13.38 -16.36 5.58
C LYS A 123 12.53 -15.48 4.67
N ILE A 124 11.66 -14.64 5.22
CA ILE A 124 10.85 -13.68 4.44
C ILE A 124 11.76 -12.70 3.69
N GLU A 125 12.73 -12.10 4.38
CA GLU A 125 13.73 -11.21 3.76
C GLU A 125 14.46 -11.90 2.60
N ASP A 126 14.94 -13.13 2.83
CA ASP A 126 15.65 -13.91 1.83
C ASP A 126 14.79 -14.18 0.58
N VAL A 127 13.53 -14.57 0.75
CA VAL A 127 12.62 -14.85 -0.37
C VAL A 127 12.36 -13.57 -1.17
N CYS A 128 11.95 -12.50 -0.49
CA CYS A 128 11.68 -11.19 -1.11
C CYS A 128 12.89 -10.70 -1.90
N GLN A 129 14.08 -10.72 -1.30
CA GLN A 129 15.26 -10.13 -1.89
C GLN A 129 15.91 -11.01 -2.96
N LYS A 130 16.03 -12.32 -2.72
CA LYS A 130 16.73 -13.24 -3.64
C LYS A 130 15.87 -13.54 -4.87
N LYS A 131 14.56 -13.74 -4.69
CA LYS A 131 13.67 -14.14 -5.79
C LYS A 131 13.04 -12.98 -6.54
N PHE A 132 12.71 -11.88 -5.84
CA PHE A 132 11.93 -10.76 -6.41
C PHE A 132 12.66 -9.41 -6.34
N GLY A 133 13.81 -9.32 -5.66
CA GLY A 133 14.54 -8.05 -5.51
C GLY A 133 13.80 -7.02 -4.65
N LEU A 134 12.85 -7.49 -3.83
CA LEU A 134 12.10 -6.70 -2.86
C LEU A 134 12.82 -6.68 -1.50
N ILE A 135 12.65 -5.59 -0.75
CA ILE A 135 13.21 -5.40 0.59
C ILE A 135 12.09 -5.56 1.60
N ALA A 136 12.20 -6.58 2.45
CA ALA A 136 11.27 -6.76 3.56
C ALA A 136 11.69 -5.87 4.75
N ILE A 137 10.72 -5.18 5.36
CA ILE A 137 10.96 -4.19 6.41
C ILE A 137 10.08 -4.54 7.61
N ARG A 138 10.64 -4.46 8.82
CA ARG A 138 9.94 -4.67 10.09
C ARG A 138 9.98 -3.38 10.91
N ALA A 139 8.88 -3.02 11.56
CA ALA A 139 8.73 -1.73 12.21
C ALA A 139 9.66 -1.49 13.42
N ASP A 140 10.28 -2.54 13.98
CA ASP A 140 11.30 -2.44 15.03
C ASP A 140 12.71 -2.14 14.48
N LYS A 141 12.93 -2.23 13.16
CA LYS A 141 14.24 -1.95 12.53
C LYS A 141 14.44 -0.47 12.23
N LEU A 142 13.36 0.29 12.08
CA LEU A 142 13.40 1.73 11.86
C LEU A 142 12.27 2.39 12.64
N HIS A 143 12.62 3.21 13.62
CA HIS A 143 11.67 4.03 14.38
C HIS A 143 11.73 5.46 13.84
N VAL A 144 10.88 5.75 12.86
CA VAL A 144 10.81 7.08 12.25
C VAL A 144 9.84 7.96 13.02
N ALA A 145 8.75 7.38 13.54
CA ALA A 145 7.81 8.12 14.38
C ALA A 145 8.30 8.17 15.83
N HIS A 146 8.43 9.37 16.38
CA HIS A 146 8.93 9.58 17.75
C HIS A 146 7.84 9.46 18.82
N ASN A 147 6.57 9.59 18.46
CA ASN A 147 5.48 9.82 19.42
C ASN A 147 4.54 8.62 19.63
N SER A 148 4.49 7.67 18.68
CA SER A 148 3.58 6.52 18.77
C SER A 148 4.05 5.33 17.95
N ILE A 149 3.92 4.13 18.54
CA ILE A 149 4.15 2.85 17.85
C ILE A 149 3.19 2.71 16.66
N TRP A 150 1.96 3.19 16.80
CA TRP A 150 0.96 3.12 15.74
C TRP A 150 1.32 4.03 14.56
N GLU A 151 1.76 5.26 14.82
CA GLU A 151 2.23 6.16 13.75
C GLU A 151 3.41 5.54 12.99
N ASN A 152 4.31 4.85 13.68
CA ASN A 152 5.41 4.13 13.04
C ASN A 152 4.86 3.04 12.10
N ALA A 153 3.90 2.23 12.56
CA ALA A 153 3.27 1.19 11.74
C ALA A 153 2.52 1.79 10.53
N GLN A 154 1.81 2.91 10.70
CA GLN A 154 1.13 3.61 9.61
C GLN A 154 2.12 4.10 8.54
N VAL A 155 3.28 4.63 8.94
CA VAL A 155 4.31 5.08 8.01
C VAL A 155 4.93 3.91 7.24
N HIS A 156 5.16 2.77 7.90
CA HIS A 156 5.62 1.55 7.21
C HIS A 156 4.58 1.06 6.20
N ALA A 157 3.30 1.04 6.60
CA ALA A 157 2.19 0.68 5.72
C ALA A 157 2.10 1.61 4.50
N LEU A 158 2.24 2.92 4.69
CA LEU A 158 2.23 3.92 3.61
C LEU A 158 3.49 3.89 2.73
N GLY A 159 4.61 3.43 3.27
CA GLY A 159 5.90 3.37 2.60
C GLY A 159 6.18 2.08 1.83
N CYS A 160 5.27 1.10 1.90
CA CYS A 160 5.43 -0.21 1.28
C CYS A 160 4.24 -0.55 0.37
N SER A 161 4.51 -1.03 -0.85
CA SER A 161 3.45 -1.44 -1.78
C SER A 161 2.84 -2.81 -1.44
N TYR A 162 3.54 -3.63 -0.64
CA TYR A 162 3.11 -4.97 -0.23
C TYR A 162 3.17 -5.15 1.29
N GLY A 163 2.29 -5.99 1.82
CA GLY A 163 2.30 -6.41 3.22
C GLY A 163 2.36 -7.93 3.37
N ILE A 164 3.07 -8.42 4.39
CA ILE A 164 3.03 -9.82 4.83
C ILE A 164 2.70 -9.82 6.32
N ALA A 165 1.53 -10.34 6.68
CA ALA A 165 1.08 -10.44 8.06
C ALA A 165 1.19 -11.88 8.56
N ILE A 166 1.95 -12.07 9.64
CA ILE A 166 2.19 -13.38 10.25
C ILE A 166 1.15 -13.62 11.35
N LEU A 167 0.21 -14.53 11.10
CA LEU A 167 -0.83 -14.90 12.04
C LEU A 167 -0.45 -16.22 12.72
N GLU A 168 -0.09 -16.13 13.99
CA GLU A 168 0.39 -17.26 14.79
C GLU A 168 -0.04 -17.14 16.26
N SER A 169 -0.04 -18.27 16.97
CA SER A 169 -0.29 -18.34 18.42
C SER A 169 0.72 -19.22 19.16
N LYS A 170 1.89 -19.46 18.56
CA LYS A 170 2.97 -20.30 19.12
C LYS A 170 3.93 -19.50 19.97
N TYR A 171 4.14 -18.23 19.63
CA TYR A 171 4.95 -17.29 20.39
C TYR A 171 4.30 -17.00 21.74
N THR A 172 3.12 -16.39 21.71
CA THR A 172 2.17 -16.30 22.83
C THR A 172 0.90 -17.03 22.42
N ASN A 173 0.23 -17.70 23.36
CA ASN A 173 -1.01 -18.47 23.13
C ASN A 173 -2.23 -17.54 22.89
N GLU A 174 -2.05 -16.52 22.07
CA GLU A 174 -2.97 -15.43 21.84
C GLU A 174 -2.78 -14.89 20.41
N PHE A 175 -3.89 -14.46 19.81
CA PHE A 175 -3.88 -13.68 18.58
C PHE A 175 -3.31 -12.28 18.81
N ASN A 176 -2.45 -11.80 17.91
CA ASN A 176 -1.93 -10.43 17.98
C ASN A 176 -2.91 -9.44 17.32
N PRO A 177 -3.64 -8.60 18.09
CA PRO A 177 -4.55 -7.63 17.50
C PRO A 177 -3.81 -6.55 16.69
N ASN A 178 -2.53 -6.26 16.99
CA ASN A 178 -1.76 -5.25 16.28
C ASN A 178 -1.49 -5.68 14.84
N VAL A 179 -1.10 -6.95 14.63
CA VAL A 179 -0.85 -7.48 13.27
C VAL A 179 -2.13 -7.43 12.42
N ALA A 180 -3.28 -7.74 13.02
CA ALA A 180 -4.56 -7.66 12.32
C ALA A 180 -4.95 -6.22 11.96
N MET A 181 -4.72 -5.29 12.88
CA MET A 181 -4.96 -3.86 12.67
C MET A 181 -4.05 -3.29 11.58
N GLU A 182 -2.75 -3.62 11.59
CA GLU A 182 -1.78 -3.22 10.57
C GLU A 182 -2.17 -3.76 9.18
N ALA A 183 -2.52 -5.05 9.10
CA ALA A 183 -2.96 -5.69 7.86
C ALA A 183 -4.24 -5.04 7.32
N GLY A 184 -5.24 -4.85 8.19
CA GLY A 184 -6.49 -4.19 7.82
C GLY A 184 -6.29 -2.74 7.39
N PHE A 185 -5.35 -2.02 8.00
CA PHE A 185 -4.99 -0.66 7.58
C PHE A 185 -4.37 -0.64 6.19
N MET A 186 -3.39 -1.51 5.90
CA MET A 186 -2.80 -1.63 4.57
C MET A 186 -3.83 -1.94 3.48
N GLU A 187 -4.72 -2.89 3.74
CA GLU A 187 -5.83 -3.22 2.82
C GLU A 187 -6.78 -2.02 2.63
N ALA A 188 -7.11 -1.30 3.71
CA ALA A 188 -7.99 -0.15 3.66
C ALA A 188 -7.43 1.01 2.81
N ILE A 189 -6.10 1.14 2.74
CA ILE A 189 -5.41 2.10 1.86
C ILE A 189 -5.08 1.51 0.47
N GLY A 190 -5.52 0.29 0.17
CA GLY A 190 -5.47 -0.32 -1.16
C GLY A 190 -4.21 -1.15 -1.45
N HIS A 191 -3.36 -1.42 -0.46
CA HIS A 191 -2.19 -2.27 -0.64
C HIS A 191 -2.55 -3.76 -0.63
N GLN A 192 -1.70 -4.55 -1.29
CA GLN A 192 -1.85 -6.01 -1.34
C GLN A 192 -1.20 -6.63 -0.10
N VAL A 193 -1.96 -7.42 0.65
CA VAL A 193 -1.49 -8.06 1.89
C VAL A 193 -1.61 -9.58 1.79
N LEU A 194 -0.52 -10.28 2.07
CA LEU A 194 -0.52 -11.72 2.32
C LEU A 194 -0.80 -12.00 3.79
N LEU A 195 -1.84 -12.78 4.07
CA LEU A 195 -2.01 -13.39 5.38
C LEU A 195 -1.29 -14.74 5.40
N LEU A 196 -0.15 -14.79 6.09
CA LEU A 196 0.61 -16.02 6.30
C LEU A 196 0.21 -16.62 7.65
N VAL A 197 -0.55 -17.71 7.62
CA VAL A 197 -1.25 -18.27 8.78
C VAL A 197 -0.59 -19.56 9.23
N GLU A 198 -0.29 -19.68 10.50
CA GLU A 198 0.33 -20.89 11.06
C GLU A 198 -0.63 -22.09 10.92
N GLU A 199 -0.15 -23.24 10.46
CA GLU A 199 -0.99 -24.41 10.12
C GLU A 199 -1.89 -24.86 11.29
N THR A 200 -1.40 -24.76 12.53
CA THR A 200 -2.14 -25.14 13.73
C THR A 200 -2.74 -23.94 14.49
N PHE A 201 -2.92 -22.81 13.80
CA PHE A 201 -3.51 -21.61 14.37
C PHE A 201 -4.97 -21.83 14.73
N SER A 202 -5.26 -21.85 16.04
CA SER A 202 -6.57 -22.23 16.60
C SER A 202 -7.52 -21.05 16.81
N HIS A 203 -7.09 -19.82 16.55
CA HIS A 203 -7.89 -18.62 16.79
C HIS A 203 -8.70 -18.29 15.53
N ASP A 204 -9.73 -19.11 15.31
CA ASP A 204 -10.68 -18.93 14.23
C ASP A 204 -11.45 -17.61 14.41
N ARG A 205 -11.28 -16.67 13.47
CA ARG A 205 -12.09 -15.46 13.38
C ARG A 205 -12.60 -15.27 11.95
N ALA A 206 -13.84 -14.83 11.83
CA ALA A 206 -14.56 -14.71 10.55
C ALA A 206 -13.88 -13.73 9.56
N ASP A 207 -13.20 -12.71 10.06
CA ASP A 207 -12.42 -11.73 9.31
C ASP A 207 -11.20 -12.33 8.60
N ILE A 208 -10.69 -13.47 9.08
CA ILE A 208 -9.56 -14.20 8.49
C ILE A 208 -10.01 -15.21 7.42
N HIS A 209 -11.20 -15.80 7.55
CA HIS A 209 -11.71 -16.80 6.59
C HIS A 209 -12.17 -16.22 5.25
N GLY A 210 -12.61 -14.95 5.24
CA GLY A 210 -13.02 -14.27 4.01
C GLY A 210 -11.85 -13.86 3.10
N ARG A 211 -10.59 -14.12 3.50
CA ARG A 211 -9.38 -13.59 2.86
C ARG A 211 -8.51 -14.68 2.26
N LEU A 212 -7.77 -14.34 1.20
CA LEU A 212 -6.75 -15.20 0.61
C LEU A 212 -5.59 -15.35 1.59
N ARG A 213 -5.51 -16.51 2.25
CA ARG A 213 -4.43 -16.87 3.17
C ARG A 213 -3.53 -17.95 2.60
N LYS A 214 -2.28 -17.96 3.04
CA LYS A 214 -1.34 -19.06 2.77
C LYS A 214 -0.85 -19.66 4.09
N PRO A 215 -0.73 -20.99 4.19
CA PRO A 215 -0.26 -21.64 5.41
C PRO A 215 1.27 -21.51 5.57
N PHE A 216 1.75 -21.60 6.80
CA PHE A 216 3.15 -21.88 7.11
C PHE A 216 3.30 -22.73 8.37
N ARG A 217 4.45 -23.39 8.53
CA ARG A 217 4.79 -24.16 9.72
C ARG A 217 5.66 -23.36 10.67
N TRP A 218 5.29 -23.38 11.95
CA TRP A 218 6.09 -22.73 12.98
C TRP A 218 7.33 -23.53 13.34
N GLY A 219 8.50 -22.95 13.10
CA GLY A 219 9.78 -23.47 13.54
C GLY A 219 10.94 -22.87 12.76
N ASN A 220 12.12 -23.46 12.90
CA ASN A 220 13.37 -22.95 12.29
C ASN A 220 14.16 -24.03 11.55
N SER A 221 13.60 -25.22 11.34
CA SER A 221 14.16 -26.21 10.43
C SER A 221 13.94 -25.82 8.96
N GLU A 222 14.71 -26.43 8.07
CA GLU A 222 14.60 -26.17 6.63
C GLU A 222 13.21 -26.51 6.08
N ASP A 223 12.62 -27.63 6.52
CA ASP A 223 11.28 -28.06 6.12
C ASP A 223 10.19 -27.07 6.57
N GLU A 224 10.29 -26.55 7.79
CA GLU A 224 9.35 -25.56 8.33
C GLU A 224 9.47 -24.24 7.56
N LEU A 225 10.69 -23.72 7.42
CA LEU A 225 10.95 -22.47 6.70
C LEU A 225 10.70 -22.58 5.19
N GLY A 226 10.76 -23.78 4.62
CA GLY A 226 10.42 -24.05 3.23
C GLY A 226 8.94 -23.79 2.91
N THR A 227 8.05 -23.93 3.89
CA THR A 227 6.62 -23.60 3.71
C THR A 227 6.40 -22.09 3.52
N ILE A 228 7.20 -21.26 4.20
CA ILE A 228 7.16 -19.79 4.06
C ILE A 228 7.63 -19.38 2.66
N ASP A 229 8.75 -19.97 2.20
CA ASP A 229 9.28 -19.73 0.85
C ASP A 229 8.22 -20.02 -0.23
N LYS A 230 7.61 -21.21 -0.17
CA LYS A 230 6.58 -21.63 -1.10
C LYS A 230 5.39 -20.67 -1.09
N SER A 231 4.86 -20.37 0.09
CA SER A 231 3.67 -19.53 0.25
C SER A 231 3.87 -18.10 -0.24
N ILE A 232 5.04 -17.50 0.05
CA ILE A 232 5.37 -16.14 -0.41
C ILE A 232 5.63 -16.12 -1.91
N THR A 233 6.39 -17.10 -2.43
CA THR A 233 6.69 -17.19 -3.86
C THR A 233 5.40 -17.29 -4.67
N GLU A 234 4.51 -18.23 -4.31
CA GLU A 234 3.21 -18.39 -4.98
C GLU A 234 2.36 -17.12 -4.91
N TRP A 235 2.36 -16.42 -3.78
CA TRP A 235 1.59 -15.20 -3.64
C TRP A 235 2.15 -14.06 -4.50
N LEU A 236 3.46 -13.80 -4.46
CA LEU A 236 4.10 -12.74 -5.26
C LEU A 236 3.99 -13.01 -6.77
N ASP A 237 4.08 -14.28 -7.20
CA ASP A 237 3.84 -14.66 -8.59
C ASP A 237 2.38 -14.36 -9.01
N ASN A 238 1.40 -14.63 -8.13
CA ASN A 238 -0.01 -14.30 -8.39
C ASN A 238 -0.26 -12.79 -8.45
N GLN A 239 0.49 -12.00 -7.69
CA GLN A 239 0.49 -10.53 -7.78
C GLN A 239 1.23 -10.02 -9.03
N LYS A 240 1.82 -10.92 -9.83
CA LYS A 240 2.61 -10.60 -11.04
C LYS A 240 3.81 -9.71 -10.74
N VAL A 241 4.41 -9.85 -9.56
CA VAL A 241 5.66 -9.18 -9.23
C VAL A 241 6.78 -9.78 -10.07
N ALA A 242 7.60 -8.91 -10.68
CA ALA A 242 8.71 -9.37 -11.49
C ALA A 242 9.72 -10.16 -10.64
N ARG A 243 10.11 -11.34 -11.14
CA ARG A 243 11.22 -12.09 -10.56
C ARG A 243 12.55 -11.42 -10.89
N LYS A 244 13.48 -11.48 -9.95
CA LYS A 244 14.85 -11.01 -10.13
C LYS A 244 15.56 -11.86 -11.20
N PRO A 245 16.29 -11.27 -12.16
CA PRO A 245 17.03 -12.04 -13.16
C PRO A 245 17.96 -13.08 -12.51
N GLY A 246 17.86 -14.33 -12.95
CA GLY A 246 18.67 -15.44 -12.43
C GLY A 246 18.17 -16.08 -11.13
N SER A 247 16.98 -15.71 -10.62
CA SER A 247 16.33 -16.46 -9.55
C SER A 247 15.63 -17.72 -10.09
N CYS A 248 15.81 -18.84 -9.40
CA CYS A 248 15.05 -20.09 -9.62
C CYS A 248 13.82 -20.10 -8.71
#